data_AF-A0A5N6XSC5-F1
#
_entry.id   AF-A0A5N6XSC5-F1
#
_cell.length_a   1.000
_cell.length_b   1.000
_cell.length_c   1.000
_cell.angle_alpha   90.00
_cell.angle_beta   90.00
_cell.angle_gamma   90.00
#
_symmetry.space_group_name_H-M   'P 1'
#
loop_
_entity.id
_entity.type
_entity.pdbx_description
1 polymer ?
#
loop_
_entity_poly.entity_id
_entity_poly.type
_entity_poly.pdbx_seq_one_letter_code
_entity_poly.pdbx_strand_id
1 'polypeptide(L)'
;MSDNTTAACKKADWKTHKKTCGKNTDETFANTTSTNHSRPQNLEEKGVYKLLIDTYRMRMEDQYTIEGEVDEDSIYSGRPDSRDGFRRFLRLVEKKRGLLPPWWSPEKAKACVAYGLNKDNWSSLDCCAEKGDFIEHYGDPTFPMQMRMFGEQIYGRGPGGQPGFQMMQMMMQAEKGEIQTSLLNMHR
;
A
#
# COMPACT_ATOMS: atom_id res chain seq x y z
N MET A 1 -29.73 -18.93 -10.41
CA MET A 1 -28.33 -19.26 -10.07
C MET A 1 -27.50 -18.05 -10.39
N SER A 2 -26.96 -17.38 -9.38
CA SER A 2 -26.16 -16.16 -9.50
C SER A 2 -24.68 -16.51 -9.68
N ASP A 3 -24.12 -16.09 -10.81
CA ASP A 3 -22.72 -16.31 -11.19
C ASP A 3 -21.76 -15.51 -10.30
N ASN A 4 -20.92 -16.22 -9.55
CA ASN A 4 -19.99 -15.69 -8.55
C ASN A 4 -18.56 -15.53 -9.11
N THR A 5 -18.41 -15.05 -10.35
CA THR A 5 -17.15 -15.21 -11.13
C THR A 5 -16.34 -13.94 -11.36
N THR A 6 -16.75 -12.76 -10.88
CA THR A 6 -16.07 -11.49 -11.23
C THR A 6 -14.82 -11.18 -10.40
N ALA A 7 -14.73 -11.60 -9.13
CA ALA A 7 -13.58 -11.28 -8.28
C ALA A 7 -12.32 -12.10 -8.60
N ALA A 8 -12.50 -13.39 -8.93
CA ALA A 8 -11.39 -14.26 -9.33
C ALA A 8 -10.82 -13.93 -10.72
N CYS A 9 -11.65 -13.37 -11.61
CA CYS A 9 -11.27 -13.08 -12.99
C CYS A 9 -10.12 -12.05 -13.05
N LYS A 10 -10.17 -10.99 -12.22
CA LYS A 10 -9.10 -9.98 -12.19
C LYS A 10 -7.81 -10.43 -11.48
N LYS A 11 -7.86 -11.27 -10.44
CA LYS A 11 -6.65 -11.86 -9.82
C LYS A 11 -6.00 -12.95 -10.69
N ALA A 12 -6.82 -13.72 -11.42
CA ALA A 12 -6.34 -14.73 -12.37
C ALA A 12 -5.70 -14.08 -13.60
N ASP A 13 -6.34 -13.04 -14.15
CA ASP A 13 -5.81 -12.27 -15.28
C ASP A 13 -4.66 -11.34 -14.86
N TRP A 14 -4.56 -10.95 -13.58
CA TRP A 14 -3.46 -10.14 -13.04
C TRP A 14 -2.09 -10.80 -13.25
N LYS A 15 -1.93 -12.10 -12.95
CA LYS A 15 -0.64 -12.80 -13.14
C LYS A 15 -0.16 -12.74 -14.60
N THR A 16 -1.10 -12.64 -15.54
CA THR A 16 -0.85 -12.52 -16.98
C THR A 16 -0.66 -11.07 -17.40
N HIS A 17 -1.47 -10.14 -16.87
CA HIS A 17 -1.49 -8.71 -17.20
C HIS A 17 -0.39 -7.88 -16.51
N LYS A 18 0.20 -8.35 -15.40
CA LYS A 18 1.27 -7.63 -14.69
C LYS A 18 2.54 -7.41 -15.51
N LYS A 19 2.77 -8.25 -16.54
CA LYS A 19 3.90 -8.08 -17.47
C LYS A 19 3.74 -6.87 -18.41
N THR A 20 2.53 -6.34 -18.54
CA THR A 20 2.17 -5.21 -19.43
C THR A 20 1.73 -3.97 -18.66
N CYS A 21 1.26 -4.10 -17.42
CA CYS A 21 0.87 -2.97 -16.57
C CYS A 21 2.08 -2.40 -15.83
N GLY A 22 2.68 -1.31 -16.33
CA GLY A 22 3.67 -0.51 -15.58
C GLY A 22 5.15 -0.88 -15.76
N LYS A 23 5.60 -1.20 -16.98
CA LYS A 23 7.05 -1.14 -17.31
C LYS A 23 7.50 0.32 -17.43
N ASN A 24 7.53 1.05 -16.32
CA ASN A 24 8.28 2.30 -16.22
C ASN A 24 9.21 2.19 -15.02
N THR A 25 10.50 2.11 -15.31
CA THR A 25 11.60 2.28 -14.36
C THR A 25 11.55 3.72 -13.88
N ASP A 26 11.02 3.97 -12.68
CA ASP A 26 11.11 5.31 -12.10
C ASP A 26 11.51 5.25 -10.62
N GLU A 27 12.62 5.93 -10.39
CA GLU A 27 13.56 6.08 -9.27
C GLU A 27 13.19 5.55 -7.88
N THR A 28 14.11 4.72 -7.38
CA THR A 28 14.26 4.21 -6.02
C THR A 28 14.10 5.32 -4.98
N PHE A 29 13.17 5.14 -4.04
CA PHE A 29 13.11 5.94 -2.82
C PHE A 29 14.29 5.58 -1.92
N ALA A 30 15.42 6.27 -2.07
CA ALA A 30 16.54 6.17 -1.14
C ALA A 30 16.23 6.97 0.14
N ASN A 31 16.37 6.31 1.29
CA ASN A 31 16.16 6.89 2.61
C ASN A 31 17.06 8.12 2.85
N THR A 32 16.44 9.14 3.43
CA THR A 32 16.99 10.46 3.75
C THR A 32 18.26 10.39 4.61
N THR A 33 19.40 10.76 4.03
CA THR A 33 20.45 11.46 4.77
C THR A 33 20.64 12.85 4.17
N SER A 34 20.63 13.85 5.06
CA SER A 34 20.81 15.27 4.83
C SER A 34 21.81 15.62 3.73
N THR A 35 21.38 16.40 2.73
CA THR A 35 22.07 17.61 2.23
C THR A 35 21.23 18.29 1.15
N ASN A 36 21.23 19.62 1.17
CA ASN A 36 20.47 20.52 0.29
C ASN A 36 20.65 20.19 -1.20
N HIS A 37 19.62 19.64 -1.84
CA HIS A 37 19.37 19.83 -3.27
C HIS A 37 17.87 19.99 -3.49
N SER A 38 17.51 21.10 -4.14
CA SER A 38 16.14 21.47 -4.49
C SER A 38 15.53 20.42 -5.42
N ARG A 39 14.99 19.34 -4.85
CA ARG A 39 14.18 18.37 -5.58
C ARG A 39 13.00 19.14 -6.20
N PRO A 40 12.70 18.97 -7.50
CA PRO A 40 11.55 19.62 -8.10
C PRO A 40 10.29 19.28 -7.31
N GLN A 41 9.53 20.29 -6.85
CA GLN A 41 8.36 20.11 -5.97
C GLN A 41 7.39 19.05 -6.53
N ASN A 42 7.25 18.95 -7.85
CA ASN A 42 6.43 17.95 -8.53
C ASN A 42 6.88 16.49 -8.24
N LEU A 43 8.18 16.23 -8.11
CA LEU A 43 8.73 14.91 -7.76
C LEU A 43 8.52 14.56 -6.28
N GLU A 44 8.37 15.55 -5.41
CA GLU A 44 8.00 15.35 -4.01
C GLU A 44 6.49 15.06 -3.90
N GLU A 45 5.66 15.85 -4.58
CA GLU A 45 4.20 15.67 -4.61
C GLU A 45 3.79 14.30 -5.16
N LYS A 46 4.35 13.90 -6.31
CA LYS A 46 4.12 12.57 -6.89
C LYS A 46 4.56 11.46 -5.94
N GLY A 47 5.65 11.67 -5.20
CA GLY A 47 6.11 10.74 -4.18
C GLY A 47 5.07 10.51 -3.09
N VAL A 48 4.48 11.59 -2.58
CA VAL A 48 3.39 11.54 -1.59
C VAL A 48 2.14 10.87 -2.19
N TYR A 49 1.80 11.14 -3.45
CA TYR A 49 0.65 10.48 -4.10
C TYR A 49 0.85 8.97 -4.19
N LYS A 50 2.01 8.52 -4.68
CA LYS A 50 2.37 7.10 -4.73
C LYS A 50 2.21 6.45 -3.35
N LEU A 51 2.85 7.02 -2.32
CA LEU A 51 2.79 6.50 -0.96
C LEU A 51 1.36 6.35 -0.44
N LEU A 52 0.52 7.37 -0.63
CA LEU A 52 -0.88 7.33 -0.17
C LEU A 52 -1.70 6.28 -0.93
N ILE A 53 -1.58 6.23 -2.25
CA ILE A 53 -2.31 5.27 -3.09
C ILE A 53 -1.89 3.84 -2.76
N ASP A 54 -0.59 3.61 -2.69
CA ASP A 54 -0.04 2.28 -2.46
C ASP A 54 -0.37 1.80 -1.05
N THR A 55 -0.36 2.68 -0.04
CA THR A 55 -0.85 2.35 1.31
C THR A 55 -2.28 1.84 1.28
N TYR A 56 -3.15 2.51 0.53
CA TYR A 56 -4.53 2.07 0.35
C TYR A 56 -4.60 0.73 -0.38
N ARG A 57 -3.86 0.54 -1.48
CA ARG A 57 -3.82 -0.73 -2.24
C ARG A 57 -3.36 -1.91 -1.36
N MET A 58 -2.31 -1.72 -0.57
CA MET A 58 -1.82 -2.70 0.39
C MET A 58 -2.86 -3.00 1.47
N ARG A 59 -3.60 -2.00 1.97
CA ARG A 59 -4.69 -2.21 2.93
C ARG A 59 -5.81 -3.06 2.33
N MET A 60 -6.19 -2.82 1.07
CA MET A 60 -7.22 -3.62 0.40
C MET A 60 -6.80 -5.08 0.24
N GLU A 61 -5.55 -5.33 -0.15
CA GLU A 61 -5.03 -6.69 -0.23
C GLU A 61 -4.98 -7.38 1.14
N ASP A 62 -4.56 -6.68 2.19
CA ASP A 62 -4.56 -7.21 3.55
C ASP A 62 -5.98 -7.53 4.04
N GLN A 63 -6.97 -6.67 3.79
CA GLN A 63 -8.36 -6.96 4.16
C GLN A 63 -8.89 -8.19 3.43
N TYR A 64 -8.60 -8.30 2.14
CA TYR A 64 -9.03 -9.44 1.34
C TYR A 64 -8.37 -10.75 1.78
N THR A 65 -7.06 -10.73 2.06
CA THR A 65 -6.27 -11.96 2.30
C THR A 65 -6.18 -12.37 3.78
N ILE A 66 -6.22 -11.41 4.71
CA ILE A 66 -6.05 -11.66 6.15
C ILE A 66 -7.41 -11.61 6.86
N GLU A 67 -8.25 -10.62 6.55
CA GLU A 67 -9.54 -10.43 7.22
C GLU A 67 -10.68 -11.17 6.50
N GLY A 68 -10.50 -11.55 5.23
CA GLY A 68 -11.56 -12.11 4.38
C GLY A 68 -12.65 -11.09 4.05
N GLU A 69 -12.36 -9.79 4.25
CA GLU A 69 -13.28 -8.69 4.01
C GLU A 69 -13.06 -8.08 2.62
N VAL A 70 -14.15 -7.72 1.96
CA VAL A 70 -14.12 -7.01 0.68
C VAL A 70 -14.68 -5.60 0.89
N ASP A 71 -13.89 -4.58 0.57
CA ASP A 71 -14.40 -3.21 0.50
C ASP A 71 -15.24 -3.05 -0.77
N GLU A 72 -16.53 -2.80 -0.59
CA GLU A 72 -17.51 -2.64 -1.68
C GLU A 72 -17.16 -1.49 -2.64
N ASP A 73 -16.38 -0.50 -2.20
CA ASP A 73 -15.92 0.62 -3.02
C ASP A 73 -14.53 0.40 -3.66
N SER A 74 -13.99 -0.82 -3.56
CA SER A 74 -12.69 -1.21 -4.13
C SER A 74 -12.82 -2.11 -5.36
N ILE A 75 -11.73 -2.30 -6.10
CA ILE A 75 -11.67 -3.23 -7.23
C ILE A 75 -11.94 -4.69 -6.84
N TYR A 76 -11.76 -5.06 -5.56
CA TYR A 76 -11.97 -6.42 -5.06
C TYR A 76 -13.46 -6.83 -5.04
N SER A 77 -14.40 -5.87 -5.07
CA SER A 77 -15.84 -6.13 -5.22
C SER A 77 -16.28 -6.29 -6.69
N GLY A 78 -15.33 -6.26 -7.64
CA GLY A 78 -15.62 -6.33 -9.08
C GLY A 78 -15.83 -4.97 -9.74
N ARG A 79 -15.66 -3.86 -9.02
CA ARG A 79 -15.67 -2.51 -9.59
C ARG A 79 -14.59 -2.31 -10.65
N PRO A 80 -14.74 -1.33 -11.57
CA PRO A 80 -13.74 -1.03 -12.58
C PRO A 80 -12.41 -0.57 -11.97
N ASP A 81 -12.46 0.22 -10.89
CA ASP A 81 -11.32 0.72 -10.14
C ASP A 81 -11.71 1.02 -8.68
N SER A 82 -10.73 1.40 -7.87
CA SER A 82 -10.90 1.64 -6.43
C SER A 82 -11.04 3.13 -6.06
N ARG A 83 -11.44 4.01 -7.00
CA ARG A 83 -11.46 5.47 -6.77
C ARG A 83 -12.32 5.91 -5.59
N ASP A 84 -13.46 5.24 -5.37
CA ASP A 84 -14.42 5.64 -4.36
C ASP A 84 -13.92 5.25 -2.97
N GLY A 85 -13.38 4.05 -2.82
CA GLY A 85 -12.69 3.61 -1.61
C GLY A 85 -11.46 4.47 -1.32
N PHE A 86 -10.68 4.82 -2.34
CA PHE A 86 -9.51 5.69 -2.17
C PHE A 86 -9.88 7.12 -1.75
N ARG A 87 -10.97 7.70 -2.29
CA ARG A 87 -11.49 9.00 -1.82
C ARG A 87 -11.93 8.94 -0.36
N ARG A 88 -12.49 7.81 0.09
CA ARG A 88 -12.85 7.60 1.49
C ARG A 88 -11.61 7.53 2.37
N PHE A 89 -10.56 6.85 1.90
CA PHE A 89 -9.24 6.83 2.55
C PHE A 89 -8.63 8.23 2.68
N LEU A 90 -8.63 9.05 1.62
CA LEU A 90 -8.10 10.42 1.70
C LEU A 90 -8.82 11.28 2.75
N ARG A 91 -10.16 11.14 2.89
CA ARG A 91 -10.91 11.83 3.96
C ARG A 91 -10.48 11.39 5.37
N LEU A 92 -9.95 10.18 5.55
CA LEU A 92 -9.39 9.74 6.82
C LEU A 92 -8.00 10.34 7.06
N VAL A 93 -7.16 10.33 6.01
CA VAL A 93 -5.82 10.91 6.02
C VAL A 93 -5.87 12.39 6.38
N GLU A 94 -6.77 13.17 5.76
CA GLU A 94 -6.93 14.61 6.01
C GLU A 94 -7.38 14.95 7.44
N LYS A 95 -7.94 13.99 8.18
CA LYS A 95 -8.28 14.17 9.59
C LYS A 95 -7.09 13.99 10.53
N LYS A 96 -5.96 13.45 10.04
CA LYS A 96 -4.76 13.18 10.86
C LYS A 96 -3.83 14.38 10.84
N ARG A 97 -3.69 15.03 12.00
CA ARG A 97 -2.76 16.16 12.18
C ARG A 97 -1.31 15.67 12.04
N GLY A 98 -0.51 16.39 11.25
CA GLY A 98 0.92 16.13 11.08
C GLY A 98 1.27 14.97 10.14
N LEU A 99 0.30 14.29 9.54
CA LEU A 99 0.55 13.19 8.60
C LEU A 99 0.83 13.70 7.17
N LEU A 100 0.19 14.80 6.80
CA LEU A 100 0.28 15.37 5.46
C LEU A 100 1.27 16.54 5.41
N PRO A 101 1.97 16.72 4.27
CA PRO A 101 2.84 17.87 4.07
C PRO A 101 2.07 19.21 4.19
N PRO A 102 2.75 20.30 4.57
CA PRO A 102 2.12 21.62 4.71
C PRO A 102 1.46 22.17 3.44
N TRP A 103 1.90 21.72 2.27
CA TRP A 103 1.36 22.12 0.97
C TRP A 103 0.11 21.33 0.57
N TRP A 104 -0.30 20.32 1.36
CA TRP A 104 -1.48 19.52 1.04
C TRP A 104 -2.76 20.38 1.06
N SER A 105 -3.60 20.18 0.05
CA SER A 105 -4.83 20.93 -0.17
C SER A 105 -5.87 20.08 -0.90
N PRO A 106 -7.15 20.51 -0.94
CA PRO A 106 -8.19 19.81 -1.72
C PRO A 106 -7.82 19.63 -3.21
N GLU A 107 -7.09 20.58 -3.79
CA GLU A 107 -6.57 20.51 -5.16
C GLU A 107 -5.57 19.37 -5.31
N LYS A 108 -4.67 19.20 -4.32
CA LYS A 108 -3.70 18.10 -4.29
C LYS A 108 -4.36 16.75 -4.03
N ALA A 109 -5.43 16.70 -3.24
CA ALA A 109 -6.23 15.49 -3.10
C ALA A 109 -6.87 15.07 -4.43
N LYS A 110 -7.43 16.01 -5.20
CA LYS A 110 -7.95 15.74 -6.55
C LYS A 110 -6.85 15.27 -7.50
N ALA A 111 -5.68 15.92 -7.47
CA ALA A 111 -4.53 15.53 -8.27
C ALA A 111 -4.01 14.13 -7.91
N CYS A 112 -4.01 13.76 -6.63
CA CYS A 112 -3.66 12.44 -6.14
C CYS A 112 -4.61 11.36 -6.68
N VAL A 113 -5.93 11.61 -6.64
CA VAL A 113 -6.92 10.70 -7.24
C VAL A 113 -6.71 10.58 -8.75
N ALA A 114 -6.46 11.69 -9.45
CA ALA A 114 -6.19 11.67 -10.88
C ALA A 114 -4.90 10.89 -11.22
N TYR A 115 -3.86 11.04 -10.39
CA TYR A 115 -2.62 10.28 -10.51
C TYR A 115 -2.86 8.77 -10.37
N GLY A 116 -3.68 8.35 -9.40
CA GLY A 116 -4.08 6.96 -9.21
C GLY A 116 -5.06 6.42 -10.25
N LEU A 117 -5.66 7.26 -11.09
CA LEU A 117 -6.52 6.84 -12.21
C LEU A 117 -5.78 6.73 -13.55
N ASN A 118 -4.50 7.12 -13.59
CA ASN A 118 -3.68 6.92 -14.75
C ASN A 118 -3.21 5.45 -14.82
N LYS A 119 -3.68 4.73 -15.84
CA LYS A 119 -3.41 3.30 -16.03
C LYS A 119 -1.94 2.99 -16.35
N ASP A 120 -1.20 3.98 -16.83
CA ASP A 120 0.22 3.83 -17.15
C ASP A 120 1.10 3.91 -15.89
N ASN A 121 0.53 4.30 -14.74
CA ASN A 121 1.23 4.38 -13.46
C ASN A 121 1.16 3.04 -12.72
N TRP A 122 2.29 2.63 -12.13
CA TRP A 122 2.34 1.42 -11.29
C TRP A 122 1.36 1.48 -10.09
N SER A 123 1.23 2.67 -9.48
CA SER A 123 0.29 2.96 -8.39
C SER A 123 -1.16 3.12 -8.85
N SER A 124 -1.55 2.55 -9.99
CA SER A 124 -2.93 2.69 -10.49
C SER A 124 -3.95 1.98 -9.57
N LEU A 125 -5.11 2.59 -9.38
CA LEU A 125 -6.25 2.09 -8.62
C LEU A 125 -7.12 1.09 -9.41
N ASP A 126 -6.79 0.87 -10.68
CA ASP A 126 -7.49 -0.05 -11.59
C ASP A 126 -6.91 -1.47 -11.62
N CYS A 127 -5.91 -1.74 -10.78
CA CYS A 127 -5.33 -3.07 -10.61
C CYS A 127 -5.09 -3.42 -9.15
N CYS A 128 -5.32 -4.69 -8.81
CA CYS A 128 -4.87 -5.26 -7.56
C CYS A 128 -3.34 -5.30 -7.53
N ALA A 129 -2.75 -5.23 -6.33
CA ALA A 129 -1.33 -5.48 -6.10
C ALA A 129 -1.18 -6.40 -4.90
N GLU A 130 -0.45 -7.49 -5.08
CA GLU A 130 -0.13 -8.43 -4.02
C GLU A 130 1.11 -7.94 -3.26
N LYS A 131 1.31 -8.43 -2.02
CA LYS A 131 2.49 -8.10 -1.21
C LYS A 131 3.82 -8.23 -1.99
N GLY A 132 3.96 -9.28 -2.79
CA GLY A 132 5.16 -9.54 -3.57
C GLY A 132 5.44 -8.45 -4.61
N ASP A 133 4.40 -7.85 -5.19
CA ASP A 133 4.52 -6.81 -6.21
C ASP A 133 5.07 -5.51 -5.61
N PHE A 134 4.69 -5.18 -4.37
CA PHE A 134 5.29 -4.05 -3.64
C PHE A 134 6.78 -4.29 -3.38
N ILE A 135 7.16 -5.50 -2.95
CA ILE A 135 8.58 -5.82 -2.69
C ILE A 135 9.39 -5.73 -3.99
N GLU A 136 8.85 -6.25 -5.10
CA GLU A 136 9.51 -6.19 -6.41
C GLU A 136 9.65 -4.73 -6.90
N HIS A 137 8.60 -3.92 -6.78
CA HIS A 137 8.61 -2.54 -7.26
C HIS A 137 9.54 -1.63 -6.45
N TYR A 138 9.49 -1.74 -5.12
CA TYR A 138 10.28 -0.86 -4.24
C TYR A 138 11.66 -1.40 -3.91
N GLY A 139 11.93 -2.69 -4.15
CA GLY A 139 13.21 -3.33 -3.85
C GLY A 139 13.50 -3.49 -2.35
N ASP A 140 12.49 -3.29 -1.49
CA ASP A 140 12.63 -3.35 -0.03
C ASP A 140 11.64 -4.37 0.57
N PRO A 141 12.13 -5.48 1.14
CA PRO A 141 11.27 -6.52 1.73
C PRO A 141 10.51 -6.03 2.98
N THR A 142 10.95 -4.94 3.61
CA THR A 142 10.30 -4.34 4.77
C THR A 142 9.22 -3.32 4.40
N PHE A 143 9.19 -2.85 3.15
CA PHE A 143 8.26 -1.82 2.68
C PHE A 143 6.77 -2.14 2.96
N PRO A 144 6.27 -3.37 2.71
CA PRO A 144 4.90 -3.73 3.07
C PRO A 144 4.59 -3.54 4.57
N MET A 145 5.58 -3.75 5.45
CA MET A 145 5.40 -3.52 6.88
C MET A 145 5.31 -2.03 7.19
N GLN A 146 6.19 -1.21 6.59
CA GLN A 146 6.15 0.24 6.74
C GLN A 146 4.79 0.82 6.29
N MET A 147 4.25 0.32 5.17
CA MET A 147 2.93 0.71 4.68
C MET A 147 1.81 0.31 5.64
N ARG A 148 1.89 -0.87 6.26
CA ARG A 148 0.91 -1.28 7.28
C ARG A 148 0.95 -0.39 8.50
N MET A 149 2.14 -0.01 8.98
CA MET A 149 2.30 0.91 10.10
C MET A 149 1.79 2.32 9.75
N PHE A 150 2.08 2.80 8.55
CA PHE A 150 1.55 4.08 8.08
C PHE A 150 0.02 4.03 7.93
N GLY A 151 -0.52 2.94 7.37
CA GLY A 151 -1.96 2.67 7.32
C GLY A 151 -2.61 2.64 8.70
N GLU A 152 -1.96 2.06 9.70
CA GLU A 152 -2.46 2.05 11.09
C GLU A 152 -2.59 3.46 11.68
N GLN A 153 -1.65 4.38 11.39
CA GLN A 153 -1.78 5.79 11.82
C GLN A 153 -3.06 6.44 11.27
N ILE A 154 -3.53 6.00 10.09
CA ILE A 154 -4.72 6.51 9.41
C ILE A 154 -5.98 5.81 9.92
N TYR A 155 -6.03 4.48 9.86
CA TYR A 155 -7.21 3.67 10.21
C TYR A 155 -7.38 3.45 11.72
N GLY A 156 -6.34 3.67 12.52
CA GLY A 156 -6.32 3.41 13.96
C GLY A 156 -6.20 1.93 14.34
N ARG A 157 -6.06 1.03 13.36
CA ARG A 157 -5.86 -0.41 13.57
C ARG A 157 -5.03 -1.01 12.44
N GLY A 158 -4.15 -1.96 12.77
CA GLY A 158 -3.48 -2.79 11.77
C GLY A 158 -4.42 -3.82 11.12
N PRO A 159 -3.93 -4.55 10.11
CA PRO A 159 -4.67 -5.63 9.47
C PRO A 159 -4.88 -6.80 10.44
N GLY A 160 -6.05 -7.44 10.40
CA GLY A 160 -6.42 -8.55 11.30
C GLY A 160 -6.62 -8.13 12.76
N GLY A 161 -6.79 -6.83 13.02
CA GLY A 161 -6.91 -6.27 14.38
C GLY A 161 -5.60 -6.28 15.18
N GLN A 162 -4.49 -6.69 14.57
CA GLN A 162 -3.18 -6.73 15.23
C GLN A 162 -2.52 -5.35 15.17
N PRO A 163 -1.99 -4.81 16.29
CA PRO A 163 -1.23 -3.57 16.25
C PRO A 163 0.10 -3.79 15.53
N GLY A 164 0.40 -2.96 14.53
CA GLY A 164 1.63 -3.05 13.73
C GLY A 164 2.88 -2.83 14.57
N PHE A 165 2.77 -2.15 15.71
CA PHE A 165 3.84 -1.98 16.68
C PHE A 165 4.43 -3.31 17.19
N GLN A 166 3.60 -4.33 17.44
CA GLN A 166 4.12 -5.63 17.91
C GLN A 166 4.93 -6.35 16.82
N MET A 167 4.46 -6.28 15.57
CA MET A 167 5.20 -6.87 14.45
C MET A 167 6.50 -6.10 14.15
N MET A 168 6.48 -4.77 14.27
CA MET A 168 7.68 -3.94 14.17
C MET A 168 8.69 -4.25 15.27
N GLN A 169 8.22 -4.45 16.51
CA GLN A 169 9.06 -4.86 17.63
C GLN A 169 9.70 -6.23 17.37
N MET A 170 8.95 -7.19 16.83
CA MET A 170 9.49 -8.49 16.42
C MET A 170 10.54 -8.37 15.30
N MET A 171 10.35 -7.49 14.31
CA MET A 171 11.34 -7.24 13.26
C MET A 171 12.60 -6.56 13.78
N MET A 172 12.46 -5.57 14.68
CA MET A 172 13.60 -4.93 15.33
C MET A 172 14.40 -5.92 16.19
N GLN A 173 13.73 -6.91 16.80
CA GLN A 173 14.40 -8.01 17.51
C GLN A 173 15.07 -8.99 16.54
N ALA A 174 14.46 -9.26 15.38
CA ALA A 174 15.05 -10.07 14.33
C ALA A 174 16.31 -9.45 13.71
N GLU A 175 16.31 -8.14 13.44
CA GLU A 175 17.47 -7.40 12.92
C GLU A 175 18.61 -7.30 13.95
N LYS A 176 18.30 -7.31 15.25
CA LYS A 176 19.29 -7.39 16.34
C LYS A 176 19.84 -8.80 16.58
N GLY A 177 19.39 -9.80 15.83
CA GLY A 177 19.84 -11.19 15.99
C GLY A 177 19.26 -11.89 17.22
N GLU A 178 18.19 -11.37 17.82
CA GLU A 178 17.57 -11.89 19.05
C GLU A 178 16.42 -12.89 18.80
N ILE A 179 16.35 -13.52 17.61
CA ILE A 179 15.52 -14.72 17.46
C ILE A 179 16.29 -15.88 18.09
N GLN A 180 16.14 -16.04 19.40
CA GLN A 180 16.48 -17.30 20.04
C GLN A 180 15.60 -18.39 19.42
N THR A 181 16.25 -19.32 18.72
CA THR A 181 15.75 -20.63 18.36
C THR A 181 15.27 -21.37 19.63
N SER A 182 14.02 -21.18 20.04
CA SER A 182 13.41 -21.93 21.15
C SER A 182 12.17 -22.74 20.75
N LEU A 183 11.90 -22.90 19.45
CA LEU A 183 10.87 -23.81 18.93
C LEU A 183 11.42 -25.00 18.13
N LEU A 184 12.62 -25.47 18.47
CA LEU A 184 13.09 -26.81 18.13
C LEU A 184 13.63 -27.48 19.40
N ASN A 185 12.75 -27.78 20.36
CA ASN A 185 12.90 -28.90 21.29
C ASN A 185 11.56 -29.20 21.96
N MET A 186 10.66 -29.78 21.18
CA MET A 186 9.70 -30.74 21.70
C MET A 186 9.66 -31.86 20.70
N HIS A 187 10.56 -32.84 20.81
CA HIS A 187 10.28 -34.25 20.66
C HIS A 187 11.31 -35.02 21.50
N ARG A 188 10.77 -36.03 22.17
CA ARG A 188 11.28 -36.84 23.28
C ARG A 188 12.41 -37.78 22.88
#